data_AF-A0A5C3QFN8-F1
#
_entry.id   AF-A0A5C3QFN8-F1
#
_cell.length_a   1.000
_cell.length_b   1.000
_cell.length_c   1.000
_cell.angle_alpha   90.00
_cell.angle_beta   90.00
_cell.angle_gamma   90.00
#
_symmetry.space_group_name_H-M   'P 1'
#
loop_
_entity.id
_entity.type
_entity.pdbx_description
1 polymer ?
#
loop_
_entity_poly.entity_id
_entity_poly.type
_entity_poly.pdbx_seq_one_letter_code
_entity_poly.pdbx_strand_id
1 'polypeptide(L)'
;MPLRRRPNARAPWNNAAVIRSWRELSLSNRRLWTHISPQNSHICKVVDGMCITQFPMTRCYRQLERSRSLPLIVDILDKSCDCDQSVIRIAATQCRRWEIFTVDLEATKAVYFKELFPNHLNFSGVKFLEYSSTSYDCDEDFPV
;
A
#
# COMPACT_ATOMS: atom_id res chain seq x y z
N MET A 1 -6.50 18.20 17.66
CA MET A 1 -5.49 17.16 17.91
C MET A 1 -5.48 16.19 16.73
N PRO A 2 -4.37 15.97 16.01
CA PRO A 2 -4.34 15.02 14.91
C PRO A 2 -4.53 13.59 15.46
N LEU A 3 -5.51 12.87 14.94
CA LEU A 3 -5.77 11.47 15.27
C LEU A 3 -4.45 10.67 15.10
N ARG A 4 -3.99 10.01 16.17
CA ARG A 4 -2.86 9.07 16.12
C ARG A 4 -3.23 7.95 15.15
N ARG A 5 -2.85 8.08 13.87
CA ARG A 5 -2.98 7.02 12.86
C ARG A 5 -2.16 5.82 13.35
N ARG A 6 -2.84 4.75 13.79
CA ARG A 6 -2.18 3.51 14.21
C ARG A 6 -1.57 2.85 12.97
N PRO A 7 -0.26 2.56 12.96
CA PRO A 7 0.35 1.93 11.82
C PRO A 7 -0.29 0.55 11.56
N ASN A 8 -0.89 0.43 10.38
CA ASN A 8 -1.56 -0.73 9.79
C ASN A 8 -1.80 -1.92 10.75
N ALA A 9 -2.89 -1.88 11.53
CA ALA A 9 -3.19 -2.85 12.59
C ALA A 9 -3.26 -4.32 12.09
N ARG A 10 -3.50 -4.52 10.79
CA ARG A 10 -3.61 -5.84 10.16
C ARG A 10 -2.29 -6.39 9.61
N ALA A 11 -1.21 -5.62 9.71
CA ALA A 11 0.03 -6.02 9.09
C ALA A 11 0.74 -7.18 9.83
N PRO A 12 1.36 -8.13 9.10
CA PRO A 12 1.94 -9.34 9.67
C PRO A 12 3.04 -9.09 10.71
N TRP A 13 3.76 -7.96 10.61
CA TRP A 13 4.78 -7.59 11.59
C TRP A 13 4.21 -7.19 12.96
N ASN A 14 2.97 -6.67 13.01
CA ASN A 14 2.33 -6.34 14.28
C ASN A 14 2.00 -7.63 15.03
N ASN A 15 1.44 -8.63 14.33
CA ASN A 15 1.20 -9.97 14.87
C ASN A 15 2.49 -10.63 15.34
N ALA A 16 3.55 -10.55 14.53
CA ALA A 16 4.85 -11.13 14.86
C ALA A 16 5.57 -10.46 16.05
N ALA A 17 5.14 -9.26 16.46
CA ALA A 17 5.72 -8.52 17.58
C ALA A 17 5.04 -8.80 18.92
N VAL A 18 3.90 -9.51 18.95
CA VAL A 18 3.11 -9.74 20.18
C VAL A 18 3.81 -10.74 21.11
N ILE A 19 3.93 -11.99 20.67
CA ILE A 19 4.61 -13.07 21.41
C ILE A 19 5.28 -14.05 20.44
N ARG A 20 6.17 -14.91 20.97
CA ARG A 20 6.97 -15.85 20.17
C ARG A 20 6.13 -16.79 19.30
N SER A 21 5.04 -17.35 19.83
CA SER A 21 4.15 -18.24 19.07
C SER A 21 3.47 -17.53 17.90
N TRP A 22 3.04 -16.28 18.08
CA TRP A 22 2.48 -15.46 17.01
C TRP A 22 3.51 -15.10 15.95
N ARG A 23 4.77 -14.88 16.36
CA ARG A 23 5.89 -14.71 15.42
C ARG A 23 6.10 -15.95 14.58
N GLU A 24 6.13 -17.13 15.20
CA GLU A 24 6.30 -18.41 14.50
C GLU A 24 5.16 -18.66 13.49
N LEU A 25 3.90 -18.44 13.91
CA LEU A 25 2.72 -18.53 13.03
C LEU A 25 2.76 -17.51 11.88
N SER A 26 3.14 -16.27 12.18
CA SER A 26 3.22 -15.21 11.17
C SER A 26 4.31 -15.51 10.14
N LEU A 27 5.44 -16.08 10.56
CA LEU A 27 6.54 -16.43 9.67
C LEU A 27 6.29 -17.72 8.87
N SER A 28 5.54 -18.68 9.42
CA SER A 28 5.21 -19.93 8.73
C SER A 28 4.10 -19.75 7.69
N ASN A 29 3.16 -18.84 7.91
CA ASN A 29 2.06 -18.58 6.99
C ASN A 29 2.39 -17.47 5.97
N ARG A 30 2.87 -17.90 4.80
CA ARG A 30 3.22 -17.00 3.67
C ARG A 30 2.06 -16.12 3.19
N ARG A 31 0.79 -16.54 3.34
CA ARG A 31 -0.38 -15.76 2.90
C ARG A 31 -0.58 -14.47 3.69
N LEU A 32 -0.04 -14.38 4.91
CA LEU A 32 -0.11 -13.15 5.70
C LEU A 32 0.74 -12.01 5.11
N TRP A 33 1.61 -12.31 4.15
CA TRP A 33 2.55 -11.38 3.55
C TRP A 33 2.16 -10.96 2.13
N THR A 34 0.97 -11.36 1.63
CA THR A 34 0.53 -11.07 0.26
C THR A 34 -0.17 -9.72 0.11
N HIS A 35 -0.58 -9.10 1.23
CA HIS A 35 -1.29 -7.82 1.20
C HIS A 35 -0.32 -6.63 1.35
N ILE A 36 -0.19 -5.85 0.28
CA ILE A 36 0.65 -4.65 0.22
C ILE A 36 -0.26 -3.43 0.22
N SER A 37 -0.27 -2.71 1.33
CA SER A 37 -0.94 -1.44 1.47
C SER A 37 0.07 -0.43 2.04
N PRO A 38 0.50 0.59 1.25
CA PRO A 38 1.40 1.63 1.73
C PRO A 38 0.77 2.48 2.85
N GLN A 39 -0.56 2.58 2.85
CA GLN A 39 -1.31 3.43 3.75
C GLN A 39 -1.02 3.10 5.21
N ASN A 40 -0.71 4.14 5.99
CA ASN A 40 -0.39 4.02 7.42
C ASN A 40 0.74 3.02 7.71
N SER A 41 1.62 2.73 6.74
CA SER A 41 2.77 1.85 6.97
C SER A 41 3.76 2.47 7.97
N HIS A 42 3.84 3.79 8.02
CA HIS A 42 4.74 4.55 8.89
C HIS A 42 4.26 6.01 9.03
N ILE A 43 4.94 6.77 9.88
CA ILE A 43 4.84 8.23 9.92
C ILE A 43 6.03 8.78 9.15
N CYS A 44 5.76 9.52 8.07
CA CYS A 44 6.78 10.17 7.25
C CYS A 44 7.50 11.23 8.12
N LYS A 45 8.80 11.05 8.34
CA LYS A 45 9.66 12.05 9.01
C LYS A 45 10.57 12.65 7.95
N VAL A 46 10.39 13.93 7.67
CA VAL A 46 11.08 14.63 6.59
C VAL A 46 12.21 15.48 7.16
N VAL A 47 13.40 15.37 6.57
CA VAL A 47 14.57 16.24 6.81
C VAL A 47 15.05 16.70 5.44
N ASP A 48 15.18 18.01 5.23
CA ASP A 48 15.57 18.62 3.94
C ASP A 48 14.73 18.13 2.74
N GLY A 49 13.41 18.01 2.93
CA GLY A 49 12.50 17.54 1.89
C GLY A 49 12.53 16.03 1.62
N MET A 50 13.40 15.26 2.30
CA MET A 50 13.50 13.81 2.14
C MET A 50 12.95 13.05 3.35
N CYS A 51 12.11 12.05 3.07
CA CYS A 51 11.66 11.06 4.06
C CYS A 51 12.85 10.21 4.52
N ILE A 52 13.31 10.38 5.76
CA ILE A 52 14.44 9.61 6.31
C ILE A 52 14.03 8.20 6.76
N THR A 53 12.73 7.90 6.78
CA THR A 53 12.19 6.62 7.22
C THR A 53 12.20 5.61 6.06
N GLN A 54 13.30 4.86 5.88
CA GLN A 54 13.39 3.81 4.84
C GLN A 54 12.55 2.55 5.11
N PHE A 55 11.96 2.48 6.30
CA PHE A 55 11.27 1.29 6.81
C PHE A 55 10.13 0.75 5.92
N PRO A 56 9.32 1.56 5.23
CA PRO A 56 8.25 1.08 4.35
C PRO A 56 8.78 0.24 3.19
N MET A 57 9.87 0.68 2.57
CA MET A 57 10.52 -0.04 1.47
C MET A 57 11.07 -1.38 1.96
N THR A 58 11.79 -1.39 3.08
CA THR A 58 12.31 -2.62 3.69
C THR A 58 11.19 -3.61 4.04
N ARG A 59 10.05 -3.11 4.54
CA ARG A 59 8.87 -3.95 4.81
C ARG A 59 8.28 -4.52 3.52
N CYS A 60 8.15 -3.72 2.48
CA CYS A 60 7.67 -4.18 1.18
C CYS A 60 8.56 -5.28 0.61
N TYR A 61 9.89 -5.11 0.59
CA TYR A 61 10.82 -6.15 0.15
C TYR A 61 10.67 -7.45 0.95
N ARG A 62 10.56 -7.36 2.29
CA ARG A 62 10.33 -8.54 3.13
C ARG A 62 8.99 -9.20 2.84
N GLN A 63 7.92 -8.44 2.58
CA GLN A 63 6.63 -9.01 2.18
C GLN A 63 6.73 -9.76 0.86
N LEU A 64 7.42 -9.19 -0.13
CA LEU A 64 7.65 -9.83 -1.43
C LEU A 64 8.48 -11.12 -1.28
N GLU A 65 9.56 -11.08 -0.50
CA GLU A 65 10.41 -12.25 -0.22
C GLU A 65 9.61 -13.38 0.46
N ARG A 66 8.78 -13.03 1.45
CA ARG A 66 8.01 -14.01 2.23
C ARG A 66 6.83 -14.60 1.45
N SER A 67 6.14 -13.78 0.66
CA SER A 67 5.04 -14.22 -0.21
C SER A 67 5.54 -15.06 -1.40
N ARG A 68 6.81 -14.93 -1.80
CA ARG A 68 7.44 -15.68 -2.89
C ARG A 68 6.72 -15.56 -4.23
N SER A 69 6.00 -16.59 -4.66
CA SER A 69 5.24 -16.64 -5.91
C SER A 69 3.73 -16.55 -5.69
N LEU A 70 3.29 -16.35 -4.44
CA LEU A 70 1.86 -16.24 -4.15
C LEU A 70 1.28 -14.98 -4.81
N PRO A 71 -0.02 -15.03 -5.16
CA PRO A 71 -0.73 -13.85 -5.62
C PRO A 71 -0.74 -12.74 -4.58
N LEU A 72 -0.71 -11.49 -5.04
CA LEU A 72 -0.63 -10.29 -4.22
C LEU A 72 -1.95 -9.51 -4.26
N ILE A 73 -2.28 -8.91 -3.12
CA ILE A 73 -3.35 -7.92 -2.98
C ILE A 73 -2.66 -6.57 -2.82
N VAL A 74 -2.94 -5.62 -3.70
CA VAL A 74 -2.27 -4.31 -3.71
C VAL A 74 -3.30 -3.20 -3.61
N ASP A 75 -3.17 -2.37 -2.56
CA ASP A 75 -4.09 -1.26 -2.29
C ASP A 75 -3.35 0.07 -2.45
N ILE A 76 -3.88 0.95 -3.29
CA ILE A 76 -3.40 2.33 -3.49
C ILE A 76 -4.56 3.29 -3.17
N LEU A 77 -4.84 3.44 -1.88
CA LEU A 77 -6.00 4.19 -1.38
C LEU A 77 -5.66 5.63 -0.95
N ASP A 78 -4.38 5.94 -0.73
CA ASP A 78 -3.94 7.27 -0.30
C ASP A 78 -2.48 7.46 -0.74
N LYS A 79 -2.18 8.63 -1.33
CA LYS A 79 -0.81 9.04 -1.65
C LYS A 79 -0.44 10.19 -0.74
N SER A 80 0.16 9.84 0.39
CA SER A 80 0.50 10.84 1.40
C SER A 80 1.95 11.34 1.29
N CYS A 81 2.90 10.51 0.84
CA CYS A 81 4.30 10.92 0.67
C CYS A 81 5.10 10.05 -0.32
N ASP A 82 6.29 10.51 -0.74
CA ASP A 82 7.20 9.82 -1.68
C ASP A 82 7.60 8.40 -1.26
N CYS A 83 7.60 8.15 0.05
CA CYS A 83 7.84 6.84 0.63
C CYS A 83 6.75 5.82 0.19
N ASP A 84 5.48 6.23 0.10
CA ASP A 84 4.40 5.38 -0.39
C ASP A 84 4.54 5.11 -1.90
N GLN A 85 4.92 6.13 -2.67
CA GLN A 85 5.19 5.97 -4.11
C GLN A 85 6.30 4.95 -4.37
N SER A 86 7.34 4.97 -3.55
CA SER A 86 8.45 4.02 -3.64
C SER A 86 7.99 2.59 -3.33
N VAL A 87 7.14 2.39 -2.32
CA VAL A 87 6.52 1.09 -2.03
C VAL A 87 5.68 0.59 -3.20
N ILE A 88 4.87 1.46 -3.81
CA ILE A 88 4.06 1.11 -4.98
C ILE A 88 4.95 0.69 -6.16
N ARG A 89 6.02 1.46 -6.44
CA ARG A 89 7.00 1.12 -7.50
C ARG A 89 7.63 -0.25 -7.25
N ILE A 90 8.03 -0.55 -6.01
CA ILE A 90 8.59 -1.86 -5.65
C ILE A 90 7.55 -2.97 -5.89
N ALA A 91 6.31 -2.78 -5.43
CA ALA A 91 5.23 -3.74 -5.66
C ALA A 91 4.94 -3.95 -7.16
N ALA A 92 5.06 -2.90 -7.96
CA ALA A 92 4.83 -2.91 -9.41
C ALA A 92 5.82 -3.80 -10.17
N THR A 93 7.04 -3.99 -9.64
CA THR A 93 8.00 -4.97 -10.19
C THR A 93 7.45 -6.40 -10.19
N GLN A 94 6.40 -6.66 -9.40
CA GLN A 94 5.72 -7.94 -9.26
C GLN A 94 4.27 -7.88 -9.79
N CYS A 95 3.93 -6.93 -10.68
CA CYS A 95 2.57 -6.72 -11.21
C CYS A 95 1.90 -7.98 -11.77
N ARG A 96 2.66 -8.90 -12.37
CA ARG A 96 2.14 -10.19 -12.87
C ARG A 96 1.53 -11.09 -11.78
N ARG A 97 1.85 -10.83 -10.51
CA ARG A 97 1.34 -11.57 -9.35
C ARG A 97 0.14 -10.89 -8.71
N TRP A 98 -0.21 -9.67 -9.10
CA TRP A 98 -1.32 -8.95 -8.49
C TRP A 98 -2.61 -9.66 -8.86
N GLU A 99 -3.34 -10.19 -7.89
CA GLU A 99 -4.64 -10.84 -8.09
C GLU A 99 -5.78 -9.86 -7.85
N ILE A 100 -5.63 -9.02 -6.82
CA ILE A 100 -6.54 -7.93 -6.49
C ILE A 100 -5.74 -6.63 -6.52
N PHE A 101 -6.26 -5.66 -7.25
CA PHE A 101 -5.71 -4.31 -7.30
C PHE A 101 -6.80 -3.32 -6.96
N THR A 102 -6.65 -2.61 -5.84
CA THR A 102 -7.59 -1.60 -5.37
C THR A 102 -6.96 -0.21 -5.51
N VAL A 103 -7.64 0.73 -6.16
CA VAL A 103 -7.14 2.09 -6.40
C VAL A 103 -8.19 3.14 -6.09
N ASP A 104 -7.82 4.17 -5.35
CA ASP A 104 -8.63 5.37 -5.21
C ASP A 104 -8.26 6.35 -6.34
N LEU A 105 -9.22 6.62 -7.23
CA LEU A 105 -8.99 7.43 -8.44
C LEU A 105 -8.81 8.93 -8.11
N GLU A 106 -9.46 9.42 -7.06
CA GLU A 106 -9.35 10.82 -6.63
C GLU A 106 -7.99 11.08 -5.97
N ALA A 107 -7.56 10.16 -5.10
CA ALA A 107 -6.22 10.20 -4.50
C ALA A 107 -5.11 9.94 -5.55
N THR A 108 -5.44 9.20 -6.62
CA THR A 108 -4.51 8.80 -7.67
C THR A 108 -4.84 9.55 -8.97
N LYS A 109 -4.67 10.88 -8.99
CA LYS A 109 -4.84 11.65 -10.25
C LYS A 109 -4.08 10.99 -11.40
N ALA A 110 -4.68 10.96 -12.60
CA ALA A 110 -4.17 10.25 -13.77
C ALA A 110 -2.71 10.57 -14.14
N VAL A 111 -2.27 11.82 -13.90
CA VAL A 111 -0.88 12.27 -14.11
C VAL A 111 0.11 11.44 -13.30
N TYR A 112 -0.23 11.14 -12.05
CA TYR A 112 0.63 10.38 -11.13
C TYR A 112 0.65 8.88 -11.42
N PHE A 113 -0.34 8.34 -12.13
CA PHE A 113 -0.35 6.91 -12.47
C PHE A 113 0.80 6.60 -13.44
N LYS A 114 1.03 7.47 -14.43
CA LYS A 114 2.16 7.34 -15.38
C LYS A 114 3.51 7.47 -14.67
N GLU A 115 3.62 8.35 -13.68
CA GLU A 115 4.85 8.55 -12.89
C GLU A 115 5.16 7.43 -11.90
N LEU A 116 4.12 6.73 -11.41
CA LEU A 116 4.29 5.58 -10.54
C LEU A 116 4.73 4.33 -11.30
N PHE A 117 4.39 4.25 -12.59
CA PHE A 117 4.53 3.04 -13.37
C PHE A 117 5.21 3.31 -14.70
N PRO A 118 6.55 3.44 -14.72
CA PRO A 118 7.29 3.68 -15.94
C PRO A 118 7.25 2.43 -16.83
N ASN A 119 6.55 2.55 -17.97
CA ASN A 119 6.45 1.62 -19.10
C ASN A 119 5.89 0.21 -18.83
N HIS A 120 4.81 -0.12 -19.56
CA HIS A 120 4.21 -1.45 -19.72
C HIS A 120 4.05 -2.29 -18.45
N LEU A 121 3.17 -1.87 -17.55
CA LEU A 121 2.67 -2.79 -16.53
C LEU A 121 1.94 -3.95 -17.18
N ASN A 122 2.34 -5.15 -16.80
CA ASN A 122 1.63 -6.35 -17.18
C ASN A 122 0.64 -6.72 -16.08
N PHE A 123 -0.61 -6.27 -16.26
CA PHE A 123 -1.74 -6.61 -15.38
C PHE A 123 -2.38 -7.97 -15.70
N SER A 124 -1.73 -8.87 -16.46
CA SER A 124 -2.29 -10.18 -16.80
C SER A 124 -2.61 -11.06 -15.60
N GLY A 125 -2.02 -10.78 -14.43
CA GLY A 125 -2.33 -11.48 -13.19
C GLY A 125 -3.60 -11.00 -12.49
N VAL A 126 -4.04 -9.76 -12.78
CA VAL A 126 -5.14 -9.10 -12.06
C VAL A 126 -6.45 -9.77 -12.44
N LYS A 127 -7.13 -10.30 -11.42
CA LYS A 127 -8.47 -10.89 -11.56
C LYS A 127 -9.55 -9.91 -11.13
N PHE A 128 -9.23 -9.08 -10.13
CA PHE A 128 -10.16 -8.11 -9.56
C PHE A 128 -9.50 -6.73 -9.54
N LEU A 129 -10.14 -5.78 -10.23
CA LEU A 129 -9.81 -4.36 -10.17
C LEU A 129 -10.93 -3.67 -9.41
N GLU A 130 -10.61 -3.11 -8.26
CA GLU A 130 -11.52 -2.34 -7.43
C GLU A 130 -11.12 -0.87 -7.50
N TYR A 131 -12.10 0.01 -7.66
CA TYR A 131 -11.83 1.44 -7.67
C TYR A 131 -12.88 2.20 -6.86
N SER A 132 -12.42 3.20 -6.11
CA SER A 132 -13.27 4.18 -5.45
C SER A 132 -13.11 5.55 -6.11
N SER A 133 -14.24 6.25 -6.23
CA SER A 133 -14.30 7.66 -6.58
C SER A 133 -15.21 8.27 -5.53
N THR A 134 -14.68 9.06 -4.60
CA THR A 134 -15.53 9.92 -3.79
C THR A 134 -16.04 11.02 -4.70
N SER A 135 -17.26 10.87 -5.24
CA SER A 135 -17.99 12.05 -5.68
C SER A 135 -18.16 12.90 -4.43
N TYR A 136 -17.48 14.04 -4.38
CA TYR A 136 -17.98 15.12 -3.55
C TYR A 136 -19.33 15.47 -4.18
N ASP A 137 -20.41 14.91 -3.63
CA ASP A 137 -21.72 15.54 -3.79
C ASP A 137 -21.50 16.96 -3.26
N CYS A 138 -21.47 17.91 -4.19
CA CYS A 138 -21.58 19.31 -3.84
C CYS A 138 -22.92 19.43 -3.14
N ASP A 139 -22.92 19.48 -1.81
CA ASP A 139 -23.98 20.12 -1.06
C ASP A 139 -24.05 21.56 -1.60
N GLU A 140 -24.89 21.76 -2.62
CA GLU A 140 -25.38 23.07 -2.99
C GLU A 140 -26.20 23.58 -1.80
N ASP A 141 -25.53 24.27 -0.89
CA ASP A 141 -26.16 25.22 0.02
C ASP A 141 -26.90 26.26 -0.84
N PHE A 142 -28.17 25.99 -1.15
CA PHE A 142 -29.09 27.03 -1.60
C PHE A 142 -29.42 27.92 -0.40
N PRO A 143 -29.04 29.21 -0.41
CA PRO A 143 -29.50 30.13 0.61
C PRO A 143 -31.00 30.40 0.39
N VAL A 144 -31.81 30.16 1.42
CA VAL A 144 -33.16 30.75 1.57
C VAL A 144 -33.16 31.63 2.80
#